data_AF-A0A349B339-F1
#
_entry.id   AF-A0A349B339-F1
#
_cell.length_a   1.000
_cell.length_b   1.000
_cell.length_c   1.000
_cell.angle_alpha   90.00
_cell.angle_beta   90.00
_cell.angle_gamma   90.00
#
_symmetry.space_group_name_H-M   'P 1'
#
loop_
_entity.id
_entity.type
_entity.pdbx_description
1 polymer ?
#
loop_
_entity_poly.entity_id
_entity_poly.type
_entity_poly.pdbx_seq_one_letter_code
_entity_poly.pdbx_strand_id
1 'polypeptide(L)'
;MSMTEPERHELYELAKRDVSERFAELMIKALPPDPQRLATKDDLAVLGSELRLEIAQLRTEMKTEMRDLTAGQTRTMMLGLVGSVTALTVTQLIVAAL
;
A
#
# COMPACT_ATOMS: atom_id res chain seq x y z
N MET A 1 -20.23 6.63 -18.18
CA MET A 1 -20.14 6.31 -19.61
C MET A 1 -19.34 7.41 -20.28
N SER A 2 -18.18 7.08 -20.87
CA SER A 2 -17.37 8.04 -21.63
C SER A 2 -17.96 8.21 -23.03
N MET A 3 -17.94 9.43 -23.55
CA MET A 3 -18.41 9.72 -24.90
C MET A 3 -17.60 8.96 -25.95
N THR A 4 -18.29 8.27 -26.84
CA THR A 4 -17.73 7.44 -27.92
C THR A 4 -17.35 8.28 -29.14
N GLU A 5 -16.51 7.75 -30.04
CA GLU A 5 -16.13 8.43 -31.29
C GLU A 5 -17.35 8.91 -32.13
N PRO A 6 -18.42 8.09 -32.30
CA PRO A 6 -19.63 8.52 -33.01
C PRO A 6 -20.35 9.68 -32.32
N GLU A 7 -20.50 9.63 -30.99
CA GLU A 7 -21.15 10.70 -30.20
C GLU A 7 -20.34 12.00 -30.25
N ARG A 8 -19.00 11.90 -30.29
CA ARG A 8 -18.12 13.06 -30.48
C ARG A 8 -18.31 13.72 -31.84
N HIS A 9 -18.49 12.93 -32.89
CA HIS A 9 -18.74 13.43 -34.24
C HIS A 9 -20.14 14.08 -34.33
N GLU A 10 -21.15 13.46 -33.73
CA GLU A 10 -22.49 14.04 -33.64
C GLU A 10 -22.49 15.39 -32.90
N LEU A 11 -21.76 15.47 -31.79
CA LEU A 11 -21.60 16.71 -31.03
C LEU A 11 -20.92 17.82 -31.84
N TYR A 12 -19.93 17.46 -32.67
CA TYR A 12 -19.27 18.39 -33.58
C TYR A 12 -20.25 18.95 -34.62
N GLU A 13 -21.02 18.09 -35.29
CA GLU A 13 -22.00 18.50 -36.29
C GLU A 13 -23.12 19.35 -35.68
N LEU A 14 -23.57 19.03 -34.47
CA LEU A 14 -24.58 19.82 -33.75
C LEU A 14 -24.05 21.23 -33.42
N ALA A 15 -22.82 21.32 -32.89
CA ALA A 15 -22.19 22.60 -32.56
C ALA A 15 -21.88 23.45 -33.79
N LYS A 16 -21.51 22.80 -34.91
CA LYS A 16 -21.30 23.47 -36.20
C LYS A 16 -22.61 24.04 -36.75
N ARG A 17 -23.71 23.28 -36.66
CA ARG A 17 -25.04 23.69 -37.14
C ARG A 17 -25.64 24.84 -36.32
N ASP A 18 -25.56 24.76 -34.99
CA ASP A 18 -26.34 25.62 -34.09
C ASP A 18 -25.54 26.85 -33.59
N VAL A 19 -24.20 26.84 -33.65
CA VAL A 19 -23.36 27.93 -33.15
C VAL A 19 -22.42 28.48 -34.22
N SER A 20 -21.36 27.75 -34.54
CA SER A 20 -20.40 28.07 -35.62
C SER A 20 -19.35 26.96 -35.74
N GLU A 21 -18.74 26.86 -36.92
CA GLU A 21 -17.62 25.94 -37.17
C GLU A 21 -16.43 26.18 -36.22
N ARG A 22 -16.05 27.44 -35.99
CA ARG A 22 -14.94 27.77 -35.09
C ARG A 22 -15.22 27.39 -33.64
N PHE A 23 -16.46 27.50 -33.19
CA PHE A 23 -16.83 27.03 -31.85
C PHE A 23 -16.72 25.51 -31.74
N ALA A 24 -17.21 24.77 -32.75
CA ALA A 24 -17.13 23.32 -32.79
C ALA A 24 -15.67 22.82 -32.75
N GLU A 25 -14.77 23.45 -33.50
CA GLU A 25 -13.32 23.14 -33.47
C GLU A 25 -12.70 23.36 -32.09
N LEU A 26 -12.96 24.51 -31.46
CA LEU A 26 -12.42 24.83 -30.14
C LEU A 26 -12.97 23.88 -29.07
N MET A 27 -14.23 23.49 -29.18
CA MET A 27 -14.87 22.54 -28.27
C MET A 27 -14.27 21.13 -28.39
N ILE A 28 -14.12 20.59 -29.61
CA ILE A 28 -13.48 19.28 -29.82
C ILE A 28 -12.01 19.31 -29.39
N LYS A 29 -11.30 20.42 -29.61
CA LYS A 29 -9.91 20.59 -29.16
C LYS A 29 -9.79 20.64 -27.63
N ALA A 30 -10.80 21.16 -26.93
CA ALA A 30 -10.84 21.19 -25.47
C ALA A 30 -11.28 19.85 -24.86
N LEU A 31 -11.92 18.97 -25.64
CA LEU A 31 -12.31 17.66 -25.20
C LEU A 31 -11.09 16.73 -25.06
N PRO A 32 -10.98 15.96 -23.96
CA PRO A 32 -9.94 14.96 -23.85
C PRO A 32 -10.12 13.89 -24.94
N PRO A 33 -9.05 13.50 -25.66
CA PRO A 33 -9.12 12.54 -26.76
C PRO A 33 -9.53 11.14 -26.30
N ASP A 34 -9.25 10.81 -25.04
CA ASP A 34 -9.66 9.56 -24.40
C ASP A 34 -10.04 9.81 -22.94
N PRO A 35 -11.34 9.92 -22.64
CA PRO A 35 -11.82 10.11 -21.28
C PRO A 35 -11.51 8.92 -20.35
N GLN A 36 -11.28 7.72 -20.90
CA GLN A 36 -11.01 6.50 -20.11
C GLN A 36 -9.57 6.45 -19.59
N ARG A 37 -8.67 7.26 -20.16
CA ARG A 37 -7.29 7.40 -19.68
C ARG A 37 -7.15 8.29 -18.44
N LEU A 38 -8.21 8.99 -18.04
CA LEU A 38 -8.19 9.86 -16.88
C LEU A 38 -8.61 9.07 -15.65
N ALA A 39 -7.75 9.06 -14.63
CA ALA A 39 -8.14 8.58 -13.31
C ALA A 39 -9.27 9.46 -12.76
N THR A 40 -10.35 8.83 -12.33
CA THR A 40 -11.48 9.50 -11.70
C THR A 40 -11.20 9.70 -10.19
N LYS A 41 -12.02 10.54 -9.55
CA LYS A 41 -11.95 10.70 -8.10
C LYS A 41 -12.28 9.40 -7.36
N ASP A 42 -13.13 8.56 -7.94
CA ASP A 42 -13.50 7.27 -7.37
C ASP A 42 -12.32 6.29 -7.45
N ASP A 43 -11.60 6.26 -8.57
CA ASP A 43 -10.37 5.46 -8.72
C ASP A 43 -9.33 5.88 -7.66
N LEU A 44 -9.16 7.18 -7.45
CA LEU A 44 -8.25 7.70 -6.42
C LEU A 44 -8.73 7.39 -5.00
N ALA A 45 -10.04 7.36 -4.76
CA ALA A 45 -10.60 6.99 -3.46
C ALA A 45 -10.38 5.50 -3.16
N VAL A 46 -10.57 4.63 -4.15
CA VAL A 46 -10.27 3.20 -4.06
C VAL A 46 -8.79 3.00 -3.78
N LEU A 47 -7.91 3.56 -4.62
CA LEU A 47 -6.45 3.47 -4.42
C LEU A 47 -6.01 4.00 -3.05
N GLY A 48 -6.57 5.13 -2.62
CA GLY A 48 -6.28 5.70 -1.31
C GLY A 48 -6.73 4.81 -0.14
N SER A 49 -7.82 4.05 -0.32
CA SER A 49 -8.29 3.09 0.68
C SER A 49 -7.41 1.84 0.75
N GLU A 50 -7.00 1.31 -0.42
CA GLU A 50 -6.11 0.15 -0.54
C GLU A 50 -4.74 0.45 0.08
N LEU A 51 -4.14 1.59 -0.27
CA LEU A 51 -2.86 2.01 0.30
C LEU A 51 -2.90 2.16 1.83
N ARG A 52 -4.00 2.67 2.39
CA ARG A 52 -4.15 2.77 3.85
C ARG A 52 -4.23 1.39 4.51
N LEU A 53 -4.91 0.44 3.87
CA LEU A 53 -5.01 -0.93 4.36
C LEU A 53 -3.64 -1.62 4.33
N GLU A 54 -2.92 -1.53 3.21
CA GLU A 54 -1.57 -2.10 3.07
C GLU A 54 -0.60 -1.51 4.10
N ILE A 55 -0.61 -0.19 4.32
CA ILE A 55 0.23 0.44 5.35
C ILE A 55 -0.14 -0.04 6.75
N ALA A 56 -1.44 -0.25 7.03
CA ALA A 56 -1.88 -0.78 8.31
C ALA A 56 -1.41 -2.22 8.51
N GLN A 57 -1.51 -3.07 7.48
CA GLN A 57 -1.02 -4.44 7.49
C GLN A 57 0.49 -4.50 7.73
N LEU A 58 1.27 -3.73 6.95
CA LEU A 58 2.73 -3.68 7.10
C LEU A 58 3.13 -3.23 8.51
N ARG A 59 2.44 -2.23 9.09
CA ARG A 59 2.68 -1.80 10.48
C ARG A 59 2.43 -2.94 11.47
N THR A 60 1.38 -3.74 11.27
CA THR A 60 1.08 -4.87 12.16
C THR A 60 2.09 -6.01 12.02
N GLU A 61 2.54 -6.31 10.80
CA GLU A 61 3.57 -7.30 10.52
C GLU A 61 4.89 -6.91 11.17
N MET A 62 5.37 -5.69 10.93
CA MET A 62 6.59 -5.17 11.55
C MET A 62 6.52 -5.22 13.08
N LYS A 63 5.40 -4.83 13.69
CA LYS A 63 5.23 -4.89 15.14
C LYS A 63 5.28 -6.33 15.66
N THR A 64 4.74 -7.28 14.91
CA THR A 64 4.75 -8.69 15.28
C THR A 64 6.16 -9.26 15.16
N GLU A 65 6.85 -9.03 14.05
CA GLU A 65 8.24 -9.45 13.84
C GLU A 65 9.18 -8.89 14.92
N MET A 66 9.06 -7.60 15.28
CA MET A 66 9.86 -7.01 16.34
C MET A 66 9.59 -7.64 17.71
N ARG A 67 8.34 -7.98 18.02
CA ARG A 67 7.97 -8.67 19.25
C ARG A 67 8.55 -10.08 19.27
N ASP A 68 8.47 -10.80 18.16
CA ASP A 68 8.97 -12.17 18.05
C ASP A 68 10.50 -12.20 18.14
N LEU A 69 11.19 -11.25 17.51
CA LEU A 69 12.64 -11.10 17.64
C LEU A 69 13.05 -10.83 19.09
N THR A 70 12.38 -9.90 19.76
CA THR A 70 12.68 -9.55 21.15
C THR A 70 12.39 -10.72 22.10
N ALA A 71 11.26 -11.40 21.92
CA ALA A 71 10.88 -12.57 22.72
C ALA A 71 11.83 -13.75 22.49
N GLY A 72 12.19 -14.03 21.24
CA GLY A 72 13.16 -15.07 20.88
C GLY A 72 14.55 -14.79 21.46
N GLN A 73 15.04 -13.56 21.29
CA GLN A 73 16.34 -13.15 21.84
C GLN A 73 16.36 -13.25 23.37
N THR A 74 15.31 -12.80 24.05
CA THR A 74 15.19 -12.87 25.51
C THR A 74 15.17 -14.33 26.00
N ARG A 75 14.45 -15.22 25.30
CA ARG A 75 14.41 -16.65 25.65
C ARG A 75 15.79 -17.30 25.50
N THR A 76 16.48 -17.06 24.39
CA THR A 76 17.82 -17.62 24.16
C THR A 76 18.82 -17.11 25.20
N MET A 77 18.77 -15.81 25.53
CA MET A 77 19.61 -15.24 26.59
C MET A 77 19.30 -15.86 27.96
N MET A 78 18.03 -16.00 28.34
CA MET A 78 17.65 -16.65 29.60
C MET A 78 18.14 -18.09 29.67
N LEU A 79 17.94 -18.89 28.63
CA LEU A 79 18.38 -20.29 28.59
C LEU A 79 19.91 -20.38 28.74
N GLY A 80 20.65 -19.53 28.05
CA GLY A 80 22.11 -19.46 28.19
C GLY A 80 22.55 -19.08 29.62
N LEU A 81 21.89 -18.07 30.21
CA LEU A 81 22.21 -17.63 31.57
C LEU A 81 21.92 -18.75 32.58
N VAL A 82 20.73 -19.35 32.53
CA VAL A 82 20.37 -20.47 33.42
C VAL A 82 21.35 -21.62 33.27
N GLY A 83 21.71 -22.01 32.04
CA GLY A 83 22.71 -23.06 31.80
C GLY A 83 24.08 -22.73 32.36
N SER A 84 24.52 -21.47 32.27
CA SER A 84 25.81 -21.06 32.83
C SER A 84 25.81 -21.08 34.37
N VAL A 85 24.72 -20.63 35.01
CA VAL A 85 24.58 -20.63 36.46
C VAL A 85 24.53 -22.06 36.99
N THR A 86 23.76 -22.95 36.36
CA THR A 86 23.72 -24.35 36.79
C THR A 86 25.09 -25.02 36.66
N ALA A 87 25.82 -24.81 35.57
CA ALA A 87 27.18 -25.34 35.40
C ALA A 87 28.15 -24.86 36.49
N LEU A 88 28.10 -23.56 36.85
CA LEU A 88 28.91 -23.00 37.94
C LEU A 88 28.55 -23.64 39.28
N THR A 89 27.27 -23.74 39.62
CA THR A 89 26.82 -24.33 40.89
C THR A 89 27.22 -25.80 41.03
N VAL A 90 27.12 -26.58 39.94
CA VAL A 90 27.56 -27.98 39.91
C VAL A 90 29.06 -28.08 40.13
N THR A 91 29.85 -27.22 39.47
CA THR A 91 31.31 -27.20 39.63
C THR A 91 31.70 -26.88 41.08
N GLN A 92 31.05 -25.90 41.71
CA GLN A 92 31.28 -25.54 43.10
C GLN A 92 30.97 -26.68 44.08
N LEU A 93 29.86 -27.42 43.86
CA LEU A 93 29.49 -28.56 44.69
C LEU A 93 30.52 -29.71 44.59
N ILE A 94 31.03 -29.98 43.40
CA ILE A 94 32.07 -31.00 43.19
C ILE A 94 33.36 -30.61 43.92
N VAL A 95 33.78 -29.36 43.80
CA VAL A 95 34.98 -28.86 44.50
C VAL A 95 34.81 -28.92 46.02
N ALA A 96 33.62 -28.63 46.54
CA ALA A 96 33.35 -28.70 47.98
C ALA A 96 33.29 -30.14 48.54
N ALA A 97 33.12 -31.16 47.68
CA ALA A 97 33.01 -32.57 48.06
C ALA A 97 34.33 -33.36 47.94
N LEU A 98 35.39 -32.75 47.38
CA LEU A 98 36.76 -33.28 47.27
C LEU A 98 37.60 -32.85 48.46
#